data_AF-A0A9J6NZ41-F1
#
_entry.id   AF-A0A9J6NZ41-F1
#
_cell.length_a   1.000
_cell.length_b   1.000
_cell.length_c   1.000
_cell.angle_alpha   90.00
_cell.angle_beta   90.00
_cell.angle_gamma   90.00
#
_symmetry.space_group_name_H-M   'P 1'
#
loop_
_entity.id
_entity.type
_entity.pdbx_description
1 polymer ?
#
loop_
_entity_poly.entity_id
_entity_poly.type
_entity_poly.pdbx_seq_one_letter_code
_entity_poly.pdbx_strand_id
1 'polypeptide(L)'
;MELFHTELKGIEIFRTCGEKLYDKSNRENENFDFATDDKIYDDLIIDNENVDELIYPQNGKRKNIFFSGKGGVGKTSMACITAIRTASKGYKTLLMTTDPAAHIGNVLEKPVYHEITEIHEVENLYAVKIDQKKAAEEYKKSVLQGAREHFDESTLQAMEEEMNSPCTEEMAAFQKFMQYAIMEEFDVIVFDTAPTGHTLRLLELPMDWSKQIQFKAGESAEISEADKTEREKFNKVIEILKDKEITTFAFVMYPEKTPIMESYRASKELETVGIKTQLAIANLIIPKEEAVTPFFVNRRNMQRKYLNEIRERFVDSKLIGVEMYDKEIKGITMLKKIADKVFGDKI
;
A
#
# COMPACT_ATOMS: atom_id res chain seq x y z
N MET A 1 23.52 8.98 23.11
CA MET A 1 24.09 8.93 21.75
C MET A 1 23.59 10.20 21.07
N GLU A 2 24.48 11.16 20.81
CA GLU A 2 24.10 12.37 20.06
C GLU A 2 23.60 11.94 18.68
N LEU A 3 22.49 12.51 18.23
CA LEU A 3 21.97 12.25 16.89
C LEU A 3 22.87 12.98 15.89
N PHE A 4 23.51 12.22 14.99
CA PHE A 4 24.25 12.79 13.87
C PHE A 4 23.28 13.59 12.97
N HIS A 5 23.69 14.79 12.57
CA HIS A 5 22.90 15.70 11.74
C HIS A 5 23.06 15.45 10.23
N THR A 6 23.90 14.49 9.82
CA THR A 6 24.17 14.08 8.43
C THR A 6 24.08 12.56 8.25
N GLU A 7 24.12 12.10 6.99
CA GLU A 7 24.18 10.67 6.67
C GLU A 7 25.49 10.03 7.13
N LEU A 8 25.40 8.82 7.69
CA LEU A 8 26.56 8.01 8.04
C LEU A 8 27.15 7.37 6.78
N LYS A 9 28.03 8.09 6.09
CA LYS A 9 28.70 7.62 4.87
C LYS A 9 30.18 7.96 4.86
N GLY A 10 30.99 7.00 4.39
CA GLY A 10 32.43 7.17 4.25
C GLY A 10 33.21 6.64 5.45
N ILE A 11 34.46 6.24 5.19
CA ILE A 11 35.31 5.53 6.15
C ILE A 11 35.56 6.39 7.40
N GLU A 12 35.74 7.70 7.23
CA GLU A 12 36.01 8.61 8.34
C GLU A 12 34.84 8.71 9.32
N ILE A 13 33.60 8.89 8.83
CA ILE A 13 32.41 8.97 9.68
C ILE A 13 32.20 7.65 10.44
N PHE A 14 32.41 6.51 9.77
CA PHE A 14 32.31 5.20 10.44
C PHE A 14 33.40 5.01 11.50
N ARG A 15 34.63 5.49 11.25
CA ARG A 15 35.73 5.47 12.23
C ARG A 15 35.37 6.30 13.47
N THR A 16 34.88 7.53 13.28
CA THR A 16 34.43 8.41 14.37
C THR A 16 33.26 7.80 15.16
N CYS A 17 32.31 7.14 14.49
CA CYS A 17 31.24 6.42 15.16
C CYS A 17 31.78 5.27 16.02
N GLY A 18 32.74 4.50 15.49
CA GLY A 18 33.43 3.44 16.23
C GLY A 18 34.13 3.96 17.47
N GLU A 19 34.88 5.07 17.35
CA GLU A 19 35.55 5.73 18.47
C GLU A 19 34.53 6.18 19.53
N LYS A 20 33.44 6.87 19.16
CA LYS A 20 32.39 7.27 20.15
C LYS A 20 31.68 6.08 20.81
N LEU A 21 31.53 4.96 20.10
CA LEU A 21 30.84 3.77 20.60
C LEU A 21 31.72 2.95 21.56
N TYR A 22 33.01 2.83 21.26
CA TYR A 22 33.90 1.88 21.92
C TYR A 22 35.00 2.53 22.76
N ASP A 23 35.39 3.77 22.48
CA ASP A 23 36.37 4.51 23.28
C ASP A 23 35.69 5.43 24.30
N LYS A 24 35.77 5.04 25.58
CA LYS A 24 35.15 5.75 26.71
C LYS A 24 35.86 7.07 27.09
N SER A 25 37.01 7.38 26.49
CA SER A 25 37.91 8.47 26.90
C SER A 25 37.63 9.83 26.25
N ASN A 26 36.95 9.89 25.09
CA ASN A 26 36.68 11.15 24.37
C ASN A 26 35.17 11.44 24.28
N ARG A 27 34.54 11.71 25.43
CA ARG A 27 33.17 12.27 25.51
C ARG A 27 33.18 13.80 25.63
N GLU A 28 34.18 14.48 25.09
CA GLU A 28 34.09 15.93 24.94
C GLU A 28 33.30 16.25 23.66
N ASN A 29 32.39 17.22 23.79
CA ASN A 29 31.44 17.67 22.77
C ASN A 29 32.15 18.36 21.60
N GLU A 30 32.92 17.61 20.82
CA GLU A 30 33.33 18.09 19.50
C GLU A 30 32.12 18.01 18.57
N ASN A 31 31.53 19.18 18.31
CA ASN A 31 30.65 19.41 17.17
C ASN A 31 31.48 19.21 15.89
N PHE A 32 31.58 17.96 15.44
CA PHE A 32 32.11 17.67 14.12
C PHE A 32 31.11 18.23 13.11
N ASP A 33 31.55 19.26 12.38
CA ASP A 33 30.84 19.81 11.24
C ASP A 33 30.97 18.80 10.10
N PHE A 34 30.01 17.87 10.02
CA PHE A 34 29.99 16.92 8.94
C PHE A 34 29.56 17.67 7.69
N ALA A 35 30.47 17.77 6.72
CA ALA A 35 30.24 18.48 5.46
C ALA A 35 28.82 18.22 4.94
N THR A 36 27.99 19.25 4.99
CA THR A 36 26.69 19.25 4.34
C THR A 36 26.94 19.22 2.83
N ASP A 37 26.16 18.44 2.11
CA ASP A 37 26.05 18.64 0.67
C ASP A 37 25.41 20.03 0.50
N ASP A 38 26.23 21.06 0.34
CA ASP A 38 25.85 22.50 0.30
C ASP A 38 24.97 22.86 -0.90
N LYS A 39 24.52 21.85 -1.66
CA LYS A 39 23.47 22.01 -2.64
C LYS A 39 22.18 22.38 -1.94
N ILE A 40 21.86 23.67 -1.99
CA ILE A 40 20.52 24.17 -1.74
C ILE A 40 19.64 23.62 -2.87
N TYR A 41 18.90 22.57 -2.57
CA TYR A 41 17.82 22.09 -3.42
C TYR A 41 16.62 23.03 -3.21
N ASP A 42 16.02 23.50 -4.30
CA ASP A 42 14.78 24.29 -4.20
C ASP A 42 13.68 23.46 -3.54
N ASP A 43 12.74 24.13 -2.84
CA ASP A 43 11.52 23.48 -2.41
C ASP A 43 10.77 23.02 -3.68
N LEU A 44 10.76 21.70 -3.91
CA LEU A 44 10.10 21.09 -5.06
C LEU A 44 8.61 21.46 -5.08
N ILE A 45 8.12 21.79 -6.28
CA ILE A 45 6.68 21.86 -6.53
C ILE A 45 6.13 20.44 -6.43
N ILE A 46 5.42 20.22 -5.33
CA ILE A 46 4.62 19.02 -5.11
C ILE A 46 3.30 19.22 -5.88
N ASP A 47 2.90 18.21 -6.66
CA ASP A 47 1.69 18.22 -7.48
C ASP A 47 0.42 18.00 -6.64
N ASN A 48 0.28 18.68 -5.49
CA ASN A 48 -0.96 18.58 -4.70
C ASN A 48 -2.16 19.20 -5.45
N GLU A 49 -1.91 19.95 -6.53
CA GLU A 49 -2.93 20.45 -7.45
C GLU A 49 -3.13 19.43 -8.60
N ASN A 50 -4.40 19.12 -8.92
CA ASN A 50 -4.82 18.19 -9.98
C ASN A 50 -4.55 16.70 -9.70
N VAL A 51 -4.96 16.20 -8.52
CA VAL A 51 -4.99 14.76 -8.22
C VAL A 51 -6.39 14.16 -8.23
N ASP A 52 -7.41 14.97 -8.49
CA ASP A 52 -8.82 14.58 -8.55
C ASP A 52 -9.06 13.41 -9.51
N GLU A 53 -8.42 13.41 -10.67
CA GLU A 53 -8.52 12.31 -11.66
C GLU A 53 -7.99 10.96 -11.11
N LEU A 54 -7.10 11.00 -10.12
CA LEU A 54 -6.48 9.84 -9.50
C LEU A 54 -7.30 9.30 -8.31
N ILE A 55 -8.10 10.15 -7.66
CA ILE A 55 -8.84 9.76 -6.45
C ILE A 55 -10.36 9.73 -6.62
N TYR A 56 -10.90 10.39 -7.64
CA TYR A 56 -12.35 10.43 -7.89
C TYR A 56 -12.74 9.68 -9.17
N PRO A 57 -13.94 9.06 -9.19
CA PRO A 57 -14.57 8.51 -10.39
C PRO A 57 -14.48 9.45 -11.60
N GLN A 58 -14.19 8.91 -12.78
CA GLN A 58 -14.11 9.65 -14.03
C GLN A 58 -15.03 9.01 -15.06
N ASN A 59 -15.68 9.80 -15.93
CA ASN A 59 -16.49 9.29 -17.04
C ASN A 59 -17.58 8.28 -16.64
N GLY A 60 -18.15 8.41 -15.43
CA GLY A 60 -19.15 7.48 -14.89
C GLY A 60 -18.59 6.11 -14.48
N LYS A 61 -17.28 5.92 -14.51
CA LYS A 61 -16.59 4.72 -14.00
C LYS A 61 -16.25 4.89 -12.52
N ARG A 62 -16.40 3.80 -11.76
CA ARG A 62 -15.88 3.70 -10.38
C ARG A 62 -14.35 3.82 -10.32
N LYS A 63 -13.81 4.03 -9.12
CA LYS A 63 -12.37 4.19 -8.86
C LYS A 63 -11.85 3.21 -7.81
N ASN A 64 -10.83 2.44 -8.14
CA ASN A 64 -10.02 1.64 -7.23
C ASN A 64 -8.70 2.37 -6.94
N ILE A 65 -8.32 2.51 -5.67
CA ILE A 65 -7.10 3.21 -5.27
C ILE A 65 -6.28 2.28 -4.37
N PHE A 66 -5.08 1.92 -4.80
CA PHE A 66 -4.20 0.99 -4.09
C PHE A 66 -3.03 1.73 -3.46
N PHE A 67 -2.84 1.59 -2.15
CA PHE A 67 -1.68 2.15 -1.44
C PHE A 67 -0.64 1.06 -1.15
N SER A 68 0.56 1.22 -1.72
CA SER A 68 1.71 0.32 -1.58
C SER A 68 2.94 1.02 -1.01
N GLY A 69 3.95 0.25 -0.61
CA GLY A 69 5.18 0.76 0.00
C GLY A 69 5.64 -0.06 1.21
N LYS A 70 6.86 0.24 1.69
CA LYS A 70 7.48 -0.46 2.83
C LYS A 70 6.62 -0.38 4.11
N GLY A 71 6.83 -1.31 5.05
CA GLY A 71 6.27 -1.20 6.41
C GLY A 71 6.65 0.12 7.08
N GLY A 72 5.69 0.75 7.78
CA GLY A 72 5.93 1.97 8.58
C GLY A 72 5.96 3.31 7.82
N VAL A 73 5.77 3.32 6.50
CA VAL A 73 5.81 4.58 5.69
C VAL A 73 4.50 5.39 5.72
N GLY A 74 3.42 4.86 6.33
CA GLY A 74 2.14 5.56 6.46
C GLY A 74 1.05 5.20 5.42
N LYS A 75 1.12 4.00 4.82
CA LYS A 75 0.09 3.49 3.87
C LYS A 75 -1.33 3.55 4.45
N THR A 76 -1.53 2.97 5.64
CA THR A 76 -2.82 2.93 6.33
C THR A 76 -3.39 4.31 6.57
N SER A 77 -2.55 5.26 7.00
CA SER A 77 -2.97 6.66 7.16
C SER A 77 -3.42 7.25 5.84
N MET A 78 -2.66 7.09 4.76
CA MET A 78 -3.04 7.62 3.44
C MET A 78 -4.30 6.97 2.87
N ALA A 79 -4.49 5.67 3.07
CA ALA A 79 -5.71 4.98 2.70
C ALA A 79 -6.92 5.54 3.46
N CYS A 80 -6.81 5.71 4.78
CA CYS A 80 -7.89 6.30 5.59
C CYS A 80 -8.19 7.76 5.20
N ILE A 81 -7.16 8.58 4.98
CA ILE A 81 -7.28 9.99 4.56
C ILE A 81 -8.02 10.06 3.21
N THR A 82 -7.63 9.22 2.26
CA THR A 82 -8.23 9.18 0.91
C THR A 82 -9.67 8.68 0.94
N ALA A 83 -9.95 7.66 1.76
CA ALA A 83 -11.31 7.15 1.92
C ALA A 83 -12.25 8.19 2.53
N ILE A 84 -11.79 8.91 3.55
CA ILE A 84 -12.54 10.02 4.16
C ILE A 84 -12.74 11.16 3.15
N ARG A 85 -11.72 11.51 2.36
CA ARG A 85 -11.81 12.57 1.36
C ARG A 85 -12.85 12.27 0.30
N THR A 86 -12.87 11.04 -0.20
CA THR A 86 -13.79 10.60 -1.26
C THR A 86 -15.22 10.47 -0.74
N ALA A 87 -15.40 9.90 0.45
CA ALA A 87 -16.71 9.85 1.11
C ALA A 87 -17.28 11.26 1.40
N SER A 88 -16.44 12.17 1.90
CA SER A 88 -16.84 13.55 2.19
C SER A 88 -17.19 14.38 0.94
N LYS A 89 -16.81 13.91 -0.26
CA LYS A 89 -17.24 14.49 -1.54
C LYS A 89 -18.55 13.88 -2.07
N GLY A 90 -19.16 12.95 -1.33
CA GLY A 90 -20.44 12.33 -1.66
C GLY A 90 -20.34 11.00 -2.39
N TYR A 91 -19.13 10.45 -2.61
CA TYR A 91 -18.97 9.15 -3.23
C TYR A 91 -19.18 8.03 -2.22
N LYS A 92 -19.86 6.95 -2.62
CA LYS A 92 -19.97 5.74 -1.81
C LYS A 92 -18.63 5.02 -1.80
N THR A 93 -17.93 5.11 -0.67
CA THR A 93 -16.53 4.69 -0.54
C THR A 93 -16.38 3.49 0.39
N LEU A 94 -15.67 2.46 -0.08
CA LEU A 94 -15.24 1.31 0.72
C LEU A 94 -13.73 1.40 1.02
N LEU A 95 -13.36 1.43 2.30
CA LEU A 95 -11.98 1.24 2.77
C LEU A 95 -11.74 -0.22 3.11
N MET A 96 -10.72 -0.81 2.49
CA MET A 96 -10.34 -2.20 2.66
C MET A 96 -8.95 -2.32 3.25
N THR A 97 -8.71 -3.34 4.08
CA THR A 97 -7.35 -3.82 4.32
C THR A 97 -7.29 -5.34 4.29
N THR A 98 -6.19 -5.87 3.74
CA THR A 98 -5.78 -7.28 3.89
C THR A 98 -4.53 -7.43 4.76
N ASP A 99 -3.93 -6.33 5.23
CA ASP A 99 -2.72 -6.38 6.05
C ASP A 99 -3.10 -6.77 7.50
N PRO A 100 -2.64 -7.92 8.00
CA PRO A 100 -2.96 -8.39 9.35
C PRO A 100 -2.52 -7.40 10.43
N ALA A 101 -1.39 -6.72 10.20
CA ALA A 101 -0.77 -5.75 11.10
C ALA A 101 -1.34 -4.34 10.91
N ALA A 102 -2.03 -4.08 9.80
CA ALA A 102 -2.76 -2.84 9.63
C ALA A 102 -4.05 -2.87 10.47
N HIS A 103 -4.17 -1.84 11.30
CA HIS A 103 -5.35 -1.60 12.11
C HIS A 103 -6.04 -0.33 11.61
N ILE A 104 -6.70 -0.40 10.45
CA ILE A 104 -7.56 0.69 9.96
C ILE A 104 -8.55 1.13 11.04
N GLY A 105 -9.05 0.21 11.87
CA GLY A 105 -9.89 0.53 13.02
C GLY A 105 -9.19 1.39 14.10
N ASN A 106 -7.88 1.21 14.31
CA ASN A 106 -7.11 2.07 15.23
C ASN A 106 -6.89 3.47 14.64
N VAL A 107 -6.71 3.58 13.32
CA VAL A 107 -6.56 4.87 12.64
C VAL A 107 -7.89 5.63 12.60
N LEU A 108 -9.00 4.93 12.33
CA LEU A 108 -10.35 5.51 12.35
C LEU A 108 -10.88 5.73 13.79
N GLU A 109 -10.30 5.07 14.78
CA GLU A 109 -10.83 4.94 16.15
C GLU A 109 -12.25 4.35 16.18
N LYS A 110 -12.47 3.34 15.32
CA LYS A 110 -13.74 2.64 15.14
C LYS A 110 -13.52 1.14 14.98
N PRO A 111 -14.45 0.30 15.42
CA PRO A 111 -14.37 -1.11 15.12
C PRO A 111 -14.54 -1.35 13.62
N VAL A 112 -13.71 -2.24 13.06
CA VAL A 112 -13.82 -2.70 11.66
C VAL A 112 -13.74 -4.21 11.65
N TYR A 113 -14.62 -4.85 10.90
CA TYR A 113 -14.85 -6.29 10.93
C TYR A 113 -14.57 -6.96 9.58
N HIS A 114 -14.76 -8.28 9.54
CA HIS A 114 -14.66 -9.08 8.32
C HIS A 114 -15.77 -8.77 7.30
N GLU A 115 -16.89 -8.27 7.79
CA GLU A 115 -18.04 -7.84 7.00
C GLU A 115 -17.97 -6.33 6.77
N ILE A 116 -18.49 -5.88 5.62
CA ILE A 116 -18.58 -4.46 5.30
C ILE A 116 -19.40 -3.75 6.38
N THR A 117 -18.81 -2.76 7.01
CA THR A 117 -19.42 -2.00 8.11
C THR A 117 -19.44 -0.52 7.78
N GLU A 118 -20.55 0.15 8.03
CA GLU A 118 -20.66 1.60 7.86
C GLU A 118 -19.92 2.35 8.97
N ILE A 119 -19.22 3.43 8.62
CA ILE A 119 -18.55 4.34 9.56
C ILE A 119 -19.42 5.59 9.74
N HIS A 120 -20.37 5.53 10.66
CA HIS A 120 -21.45 6.52 10.79
C HIS A 120 -21.03 7.99 10.98
N GLU A 121 -19.81 8.27 11.43
CA GLU A 121 -19.28 9.64 11.55
C GLU A 121 -18.90 10.29 10.20
N VAL A 122 -18.84 9.50 9.13
CA VAL A 122 -18.58 9.96 7.77
C VAL A 122 -19.61 9.32 6.85
N GLU A 123 -20.57 10.14 6.41
CA GLU A 123 -21.57 9.71 5.44
C GLU A 123 -20.89 9.06 4.21
N ASN A 124 -21.50 7.99 3.70
CA ASN A 124 -21.01 7.23 2.54
C ASN A 124 -19.67 6.48 2.74
N LEU A 125 -19.13 6.41 3.96
CA LEU A 125 -17.91 5.65 4.27
C LEU A 125 -18.23 4.27 4.85
N TYR A 126 -17.64 3.25 4.25
CA TYR A 126 -17.70 1.86 4.70
C TYR A 126 -16.29 1.32 4.88
N ALA A 127 -16.11 0.35 5.77
CA ALA A 127 -14.82 -0.28 6.01
C ALA A 127 -14.95 -1.80 6.16
N VAL A 128 -13.92 -2.51 5.72
CA VAL A 128 -13.80 -3.95 5.90
C VAL A 128 -12.34 -4.36 6.09
N LYS A 129 -12.12 -5.30 7.01
CA LYS A 129 -10.83 -5.94 7.27
C LYS A 129 -10.93 -7.41 6.90
N ILE A 130 -10.20 -7.82 5.86
CA ILE A 130 -10.16 -9.23 5.47
C ILE A 130 -9.35 -9.99 6.53
N ASP A 131 -10.03 -10.86 7.27
CA ASP A 131 -9.42 -11.80 8.19
C ASP A 131 -8.94 -12.99 7.37
N GLN A 132 -7.62 -13.20 7.33
CA GLN A 132 -7.01 -14.23 6.48
C GLN A 132 -7.46 -15.65 6.87
N LYS A 133 -7.70 -15.90 8.16
CA LYS A 133 -8.14 -17.21 8.64
C LYS A 133 -9.58 -17.48 8.24
N LYS A 134 -10.47 -16.50 8.44
CA LYS A 134 -11.86 -16.61 7.97
C LYS A 134 -11.94 -16.75 6.45
N ALA A 135 -11.14 -15.95 5.72
CA ALA A 135 -11.06 -16.06 4.26
C ALA A 135 -10.58 -17.46 3.83
N ALA A 136 -9.57 -18.03 4.49
CA ALA A 136 -9.08 -19.37 4.21
C ALA A 136 -10.13 -20.45 4.50
N GLU A 137 -10.87 -20.34 5.60
CA GLU A 137 -11.97 -21.27 5.92
C GLU A 137 -13.10 -21.20 4.88
N GLU A 138 -13.47 -20.00 4.43
CA GLU A 138 -14.46 -19.80 3.37
C GLU A 138 -13.99 -20.38 2.04
N TYR A 139 -12.72 -20.13 1.67
CA TYR A 139 -12.11 -20.68 0.46
C TYR A 139 -12.08 -22.21 0.49
N LYS A 140 -11.63 -22.81 1.60
CA LYS A 140 -11.66 -24.27 1.82
C LYS A 140 -13.05 -24.86 1.63
N LYS A 141 -14.05 -24.26 2.27
CA LYS A 141 -15.45 -24.71 2.13
C LYS A 141 -15.91 -24.68 0.67
N SER A 142 -15.61 -23.59 -0.05
CA SER A 142 -15.98 -23.44 -1.45
C SER A 142 -15.31 -24.49 -2.35
N VAL A 143 -14.01 -24.72 -2.19
CA VAL A 143 -13.25 -25.69 -2.98
C VAL A 143 -13.71 -27.12 -2.68
N LEU A 144 -13.82 -27.48 -1.40
CA LEU A 144 -14.25 -28.83 -0.99
C LEU A 144 -15.69 -29.11 -1.43
N GLN A 145 -16.58 -28.11 -1.42
CA GLN A 145 -17.95 -28.27 -1.91
C GLN A 145 -17.99 -28.61 -3.41
N GLY A 146 -17.20 -27.91 -4.25
CA GLY A 146 -17.12 -28.22 -5.68
C GLY A 146 -16.43 -29.56 -5.98
N ALA A 147 -15.45 -29.94 -5.15
CA ALA A 147 -14.72 -31.19 -5.28
C ALA A 147 -15.56 -32.41 -4.89
N ARG A 148 -16.48 -32.29 -3.93
CA ARG A 148 -17.35 -33.40 -3.46
C ARG A 148 -18.18 -34.06 -4.55
N GLU A 149 -18.49 -33.33 -5.63
CA GLU A 149 -19.25 -33.86 -6.76
C GLU A 149 -18.40 -34.71 -7.71
N HIS A 150 -17.07 -34.59 -7.64
CA HIS A 150 -16.14 -35.14 -8.65
C HIS A 150 -15.05 -36.06 -8.05
N PHE A 151 -14.83 -36.03 -6.74
CA PHE A 151 -13.74 -36.76 -6.07
C PHE A 151 -14.25 -37.64 -4.92
N ASP A 152 -13.52 -38.70 -4.62
CA ASP A 152 -13.80 -39.61 -3.50
C ASP A 152 -13.31 -39.05 -2.16
N GLU A 153 -13.83 -39.60 -1.06
CA GLU A 153 -13.51 -39.15 0.31
C GLU A 153 -12.00 -39.16 0.62
N SER A 154 -11.25 -40.11 0.06
CA SER A 154 -9.80 -40.18 0.31
C SER A 154 -9.04 -39.02 -0.35
N THR A 155 -9.43 -38.63 -1.56
CA THR A 155 -8.88 -37.47 -2.27
C THR A 155 -9.30 -36.16 -1.60
N LEU A 156 -10.55 -36.04 -1.16
CA LEU A 156 -11.04 -34.86 -0.44
C LEU A 156 -10.27 -34.61 0.86
N GLN A 157 -9.96 -35.66 1.62
CA GLN A 157 -9.17 -35.55 2.85
C GLN A 157 -7.74 -35.08 2.57
N ALA A 158 -7.09 -35.61 1.52
CA ALA A 158 -5.75 -35.18 1.14
C ALA A 158 -5.72 -33.71 0.66
N MET A 159 -6.76 -33.26 -0.05
CA MET A 159 -6.92 -31.86 -0.44
C MET A 159 -7.09 -30.94 0.78
N GLU A 160 -7.92 -31.32 1.75
CA GLU A 160 -8.13 -30.55 2.97
C GLU A 160 -6.83 -30.37 3.77
N GLU A 161 -5.99 -31.41 3.86
CA GLU A 161 -4.66 -31.35 4.49
C GLU A 161 -3.71 -30.37 3.77
N GLU A 162 -3.65 -30.40 2.43
CA GLU A 162 -2.81 -29.51 1.62
C GLU A 162 -3.24 -28.03 1.77
N MET A 163 -4.55 -27.78 1.90
CA MET A 163 -5.12 -26.45 2.11
C MET A 163 -4.85 -25.89 3.52
N ASN A 164 -4.38 -26.69 4.48
CA ASN A 164 -3.99 -26.20 5.81
C ASN A 164 -2.60 -25.53 5.83
N SER A 165 -2.09 -25.10 4.66
CA SER A 165 -0.82 -24.39 4.51
C SER A 165 -0.98 -22.85 4.60
N PRO A 166 0.05 -22.12 5.09
CA PRO A 166 0.05 -20.65 5.10
C PRO A 166 -0.13 -20.02 3.71
N CYS A 167 0.33 -20.71 2.65
CA CYS A 167 0.12 -20.31 1.25
C CYS A 167 -1.38 -20.17 0.91
N THR A 168 -2.23 -21.01 1.50
CA THR A 168 -3.68 -20.98 1.31
C THR A 168 -4.32 -19.75 1.95
N GLU A 169 -3.81 -19.31 3.11
CA GLU A 169 -4.30 -18.09 3.78
C GLU A 169 -4.01 -16.85 2.93
N GLU A 170 -2.80 -16.74 2.38
CA GLU A 170 -2.43 -15.64 1.47
C GLU A 170 -3.27 -15.66 0.19
N MET A 171 -3.45 -16.84 -0.42
CA MET A 171 -4.28 -17.00 -1.62
C MET A 171 -5.74 -16.61 -1.35
N ALA A 172 -6.32 -17.07 -0.24
CA ALA A 172 -7.72 -16.79 0.08
C ALA A 172 -7.95 -15.30 0.36
N ALA A 173 -7.03 -14.66 1.09
CA ALA A 173 -7.06 -13.22 1.30
C ALA A 173 -6.96 -12.45 -0.01
N PHE A 174 -6.10 -12.92 -0.92
CA PHE A 174 -5.96 -12.35 -2.26
C PHE A 174 -7.22 -12.55 -3.11
N GLN A 175 -7.85 -13.73 -3.10
CA GLN A 175 -9.11 -13.94 -3.81
C GLN A 175 -10.23 -13.02 -3.30
N LYS A 176 -10.36 -12.86 -1.98
CA LYS A 176 -11.30 -11.89 -1.40
C LYS A 176 -11.00 -10.48 -1.89
N PHE A 177 -9.75 -10.06 -1.84
CA PHE A 177 -9.32 -8.78 -2.38
C PHE A 177 -9.72 -8.59 -3.85
N MET A 178 -9.56 -9.62 -4.68
CA MET A 178 -9.94 -9.60 -6.10
C MET A 178 -11.47 -9.47 -6.28
N GLN A 179 -12.26 -10.13 -5.44
CA GLN A 179 -13.73 -9.99 -5.44
C GLN A 179 -14.16 -8.55 -5.16
N TYR A 180 -13.51 -7.88 -4.21
CA TYR A 180 -13.78 -6.47 -3.94
C TYR A 180 -13.28 -5.56 -5.06
N ALA A 181 -12.14 -5.87 -5.68
CA ALA A 181 -11.63 -5.10 -6.81
C ALA A 181 -12.58 -5.06 -8.00
N ILE A 182 -13.47 -6.06 -8.18
CA ILE A 182 -14.52 -6.08 -9.22
C ILE A 182 -15.91 -5.62 -8.73
N MET A 183 -16.08 -5.26 -7.46
CA MET A 183 -17.37 -4.89 -6.88
C MET A 183 -17.86 -3.54 -7.42
N GLU A 184 -19.06 -3.51 -7.98
CA GLU A 184 -19.64 -2.32 -8.64
C GLU A 184 -20.56 -1.50 -7.71
N GLU A 185 -20.76 -1.94 -6.48
CA GLU A 185 -21.66 -1.33 -5.48
C GLU A 185 -21.13 -0.03 -4.85
N PHE A 186 -19.85 0.27 -5.06
CA PHE A 186 -19.14 1.41 -4.51
C PHE A 186 -18.55 2.25 -5.64
N ASP A 187 -18.67 3.57 -5.51
CA ASP A 187 -18.08 4.52 -6.44
C ASP A 187 -16.55 4.53 -6.30
N VAL A 188 -16.06 4.38 -5.06
CA VAL A 188 -14.62 4.35 -4.75
C VAL A 188 -14.30 3.18 -3.83
N ILE A 189 -13.24 2.42 -4.14
CA ILE A 189 -12.69 1.39 -3.25
C ILE A 189 -11.23 1.71 -2.99
N VAL A 190 -10.89 1.95 -1.72
CA VAL A 190 -9.55 2.27 -1.26
C VAL A 190 -8.95 1.06 -0.58
N PHE A 191 -7.79 0.62 -1.05
CA PHE A 191 -7.09 -0.55 -0.54
C PHE A 191 -5.86 -0.13 0.27
N ASP A 192 -5.95 -0.31 1.59
CA ASP A 192 -4.82 -0.24 2.51
C ASP A 192 -4.04 -1.55 2.44
N THR A 193 -2.96 -1.50 1.65
CA THR A 193 -2.16 -2.58 1.10
C THR A 193 -2.57 -2.95 -0.33
N ALA A 194 -1.67 -2.66 -1.25
CA ALA A 194 -1.73 -3.14 -2.62
C ALA A 194 -1.13 -4.55 -2.71
N PRO A 195 -1.40 -5.29 -3.79
CA PRO A 195 -0.56 -6.41 -4.12
C PRO A 195 0.83 -5.84 -4.47
N THR A 196 1.86 -6.19 -3.70
CA THR A 196 3.24 -5.92 -4.11
C THR A 196 3.58 -6.78 -5.33
N GLY A 197 4.73 -6.59 -5.98
CA GLY A 197 5.13 -7.50 -7.07
C GLY A 197 5.17 -8.98 -6.65
N HIS A 198 5.45 -9.27 -5.37
CA HIS A 198 5.33 -10.62 -4.81
C HIS A 198 3.86 -11.09 -4.70
N THR A 199 2.95 -10.20 -4.32
CA THR A 199 1.51 -10.50 -4.24
C THR A 199 0.88 -10.57 -5.64
N LEU A 200 1.32 -9.76 -6.60
CA LEU A 200 0.94 -9.93 -8.01
C LEU A 200 1.57 -11.19 -8.62
N ARG A 201 2.63 -11.76 -8.05
CA ARG A 201 3.08 -13.10 -8.44
C ARG A 201 2.08 -14.17 -8.03
N LEU A 202 1.25 -13.93 -7.00
CA LEU A 202 0.08 -14.75 -6.74
C LEU A 202 -0.93 -14.68 -7.90
N LEU A 203 -0.82 -13.69 -8.81
CA LEU A 203 -1.61 -13.71 -10.04
C LEU A 203 -1.19 -14.84 -11.01
N GLU A 204 -0.03 -15.44 -10.82
CA GLU A 204 0.41 -16.58 -11.64
C GLU A 204 -0.08 -17.91 -11.06
N LEU A 205 -0.51 -17.94 -9.79
CA LEU A 205 -0.73 -19.18 -9.03
C LEU A 205 -2.09 -19.87 -9.22
N PRO A 206 -3.24 -19.21 -9.43
CA PRO A 206 -4.51 -19.91 -9.74
C PRO A 206 -4.44 -20.73 -11.02
N MET A 207 -3.60 -20.30 -11.96
CA MET A 207 -3.27 -21.04 -13.18
C MET A 207 -2.50 -22.34 -12.89
N ASP A 208 -1.84 -22.45 -11.74
CA ASP A 208 -1.13 -23.65 -11.34
C ASP A 208 -2.00 -24.60 -10.50
N TRP A 209 -3.00 -24.12 -9.76
CA TRP A 209 -3.91 -25.00 -9.02
C TRP A 209 -4.85 -25.78 -9.94
N SER A 210 -5.47 -25.11 -10.93
CA SER A 210 -6.27 -25.78 -11.97
C SER A 210 -5.45 -26.79 -12.77
N LYS A 211 -4.18 -26.46 -13.09
CA LYS A 211 -3.24 -27.40 -13.71
C LYS A 211 -2.83 -28.53 -12.77
N GLN A 212 -2.65 -28.29 -11.47
CA GLN A 212 -2.33 -29.34 -10.50
C GLN A 212 -3.51 -30.29 -10.31
N ILE A 213 -4.74 -29.79 -10.32
CA ILE A 213 -5.95 -30.62 -10.34
C ILE A 213 -6.01 -31.44 -11.64
N GLN A 214 -5.81 -30.82 -12.82
CA GLN A 214 -5.74 -31.55 -14.09
C GLN A 214 -4.62 -32.61 -14.11
N PHE A 215 -3.46 -32.28 -13.56
CA PHE A 215 -2.31 -33.17 -13.50
C PHE A 215 -2.55 -34.34 -12.54
N LYS A 216 -3.23 -34.09 -11.40
CA LYS A 216 -3.60 -35.12 -10.42
C LYS A 216 -4.82 -35.96 -10.87
N ALA A 217 -5.74 -35.41 -11.66
CA ALA A 217 -6.94 -36.08 -12.17
C ALA A 217 -6.75 -36.84 -13.51
N GLY A 218 -5.57 -36.70 -14.14
CA GLY A 218 -5.24 -37.30 -15.44
C GLY A 218 -5.70 -36.44 -16.63
N GLU A 219 -5.06 -36.62 -17.79
CA GLU A 219 -5.25 -35.84 -19.05
C GLU A 219 -6.71 -35.74 -19.55
N SER A 220 -7.64 -36.52 -18.99
CA SER A 220 -9.05 -36.57 -19.34
C SER A 220 -9.97 -35.66 -18.52
N ALA A 221 -9.46 -34.90 -17.54
CA ALA A 221 -10.28 -33.95 -16.80
C ALA A 221 -10.56 -32.70 -17.65
N GLU A 222 -11.73 -32.66 -18.30
CA GLU A 222 -12.24 -31.45 -18.95
C GLU A 222 -12.25 -30.29 -17.93
N ILE A 223 -11.79 -29.11 -18.36
CA ILE A 223 -11.86 -27.89 -17.53
C ILE A 223 -13.33 -27.68 -17.18
N SER A 224 -13.65 -27.77 -15.88
CA SER A 224 -15.02 -27.56 -15.40
C SER A 224 -15.50 -26.15 -15.75
N GLU A 225 -16.82 -25.94 -15.88
CA GLU A 225 -17.37 -24.59 -16.06
C GLU A 225 -16.99 -23.65 -14.90
N ALA A 226 -16.80 -24.21 -13.70
CA ALA A 226 -16.35 -23.47 -12.52
C ALA A 226 -14.92 -22.91 -12.69
N ASP A 227 -13.98 -23.73 -13.21
CA ASP A 227 -12.60 -23.30 -13.46
C ASP A 227 -12.53 -22.22 -14.55
N LYS A 228 -13.37 -22.33 -15.59
CA LYS A 228 -13.48 -21.28 -16.63
C LYS A 228 -13.98 -19.97 -16.03
N THR A 229 -15.02 -20.03 -15.20
CA THR A 229 -15.60 -18.86 -14.55
C THR A 229 -14.61 -18.15 -13.63
N GLU A 230 -13.81 -18.91 -12.88
CA GLU A 230 -12.77 -18.35 -12.00
C GLU A 230 -11.65 -17.67 -12.80
N ARG A 231 -11.24 -18.28 -13.90
CA ARG A 231 -10.24 -17.70 -14.83
C ARG A 231 -10.75 -16.42 -15.50
N GLU A 232 -12.03 -16.37 -15.88
CA GLU A 232 -12.64 -15.16 -16.43
C GLU A 232 -12.70 -14.02 -15.41
N LYS A 233 -13.14 -14.30 -14.18
CA LYS A 233 -13.11 -13.32 -13.08
C LYS A 233 -11.70 -12.75 -12.88
N PHE A 234 -10.71 -13.63 -12.94
CA PHE A 234 -9.33 -13.26 -12.76
C PHE A 234 -8.80 -12.34 -13.87
N ASN A 235 -9.04 -12.71 -15.13
CA ASN A 235 -8.70 -11.87 -16.27
C ASN A 235 -9.38 -10.50 -16.18
N LYS A 236 -10.65 -10.46 -15.80
CA LYS A 236 -11.40 -9.20 -15.57
C LYS A 236 -10.70 -8.32 -14.54
N VAL A 237 -10.20 -8.88 -13.45
CA VAL A 237 -9.48 -8.08 -12.44
C VAL A 237 -8.16 -7.55 -13.00
N ILE A 238 -7.39 -8.36 -13.73
CA ILE A 238 -6.15 -7.88 -14.37
C ILE A 238 -6.43 -6.70 -15.30
N GLU A 239 -7.50 -6.78 -16.10
CA GLU A 239 -7.92 -5.69 -16.98
C GLU A 239 -8.30 -4.44 -16.18
N ILE A 240 -9.06 -4.59 -15.08
CA ILE A 240 -9.39 -3.49 -14.17
C ILE A 240 -8.14 -2.85 -13.56
N LEU A 241 -7.16 -3.65 -13.12
CA LEU A 241 -5.92 -3.15 -12.53
C LEU A 241 -5.05 -2.39 -13.54
N LYS A 242 -5.15 -2.75 -14.83
CA LYS A 242 -4.44 -2.08 -15.94
C LYS A 242 -5.13 -0.79 -16.41
N ASP A 243 -6.46 -0.70 -16.29
CA ASP A 243 -7.22 0.48 -16.69
C ASP A 243 -6.95 1.65 -15.74
N LYS A 244 -6.24 2.69 -16.21
CA LYS A 244 -5.89 3.89 -15.44
C LYS A 244 -7.09 4.77 -15.09
N GLU A 245 -8.20 4.66 -15.84
CA GLU A 245 -9.41 5.41 -15.51
C GLU A 245 -10.13 4.77 -14.33
N ILE A 246 -10.05 3.45 -14.18
CA ILE A 246 -10.66 2.71 -13.07
C ILE A 246 -9.70 2.58 -11.90
N THR A 247 -8.41 2.38 -12.13
CA THR A 247 -7.44 2.02 -11.10
C THR A 247 -6.30 3.03 -10.99
N THR A 248 -6.03 3.45 -9.76
CA THR A 248 -4.85 4.22 -9.37
C THR A 248 -3.99 3.42 -8.41
N PHE A 249 -2.73 3.19 -8.79
CA PHE A 249 -1.68 2.65 -7.93
C PHE A 249 -0.82 3.79 -7.37
N ALA A 250 -0.77 3.85 -6.04
CA ALA A 250 -0.04 4.84 -5.27
C ALA A 250 1.07 4.19 -4.44
N PHE A 251 2.31 4.69 -4.55
CA PHE A 251 3.40 4.30 -3.66
C PHE A 251 3.65 5.36 -2.58
N VAL A 252 3.54 4.95 -1.33
CA VAL A 252 3.85 5.77 -0.15
C VAL A 252 5.27 5.49 0.31
N MET A 253 6.05 6.54 0.49
CA MET A 253 7.43 6.49 0.97
C MET A 253 7.75 7.76 1.73
N TYR A 254 8.70 7.75 2.65
CA TYR A 254 9.29 8.99 3.15
C TYR A 254 10.58 9.31 2.36
N PRO A 255 11.03 10.58 2.31
CA PRO A 255 12.20 11.00 1.54
C PRO A 255 13.54 10.50 2.13
N GLU A 256 13.78 9.20 2.01
CA GLU A 256 15.02 8.51 2.35
C GLU A 256 15.32 7.41 1.34
N LYS A 257 16.60 7.03 1.19
CA LYS A 257 17.05 6.13 0.13
C LYS A 257 16.31 4.80 0.08
N THR A 258 16.19 4.12 1.21
CA THR A 258 15.72 2.72 1.25
C THR A 258 14.24 2.61 0.85
N PRO A 259 13.29 3.36 1.45
CA PRO A 259 11.89 3.34 1.00
C PRO A 259 11.69 3.70 -0.47
N ILE A 260 12.48 4.66 -0.99
CA ILE A 260 12.41 5.08 -2.40
C ILE A 260 12.83 3.92 -3.31
N MET A 261 13.96 3.28 -3.02
CA MET A 261 14.48 2.17 -3.84
C MET A 261 13.56 0.96 -3.82
N GLU A 262 12.99 0.60 -2.66
CA GLU A 262 12.03 -0.51 -2.56
C GLU A 262 10.74 -0.22 -3.33
N SER A 263 10.18 0.99 -3.17
CA SER A 263 8.96 1.40 -3.88
C SER A 263 9.18 1.46 -5.38
N TYR A 264 10.33 1.98 -5.82
CA TYR A 264 10.66 2.05 -7.25
C TYR A 264 10.83 0.66 -7.87
N ARG A 265 11.53 -0.27 -7.19
CA ARG A 265 11.64 -1.66 -7.66
C ARG A 265 10.27 -2.31 -7.79
N ALA A 266 9.44 -2.22 -6.75
CA ALA A 266 8.08 -2.74 -6.79
C ALA A 266 7.25 -2.12 -7.94
N SER A 267 7.37 -0.81 -8.18
CA SER A 267 6.68 -0.14 -9.29
C SER A 267 7.08 -0.68 -10.66
N LYS A 268 8.36 -1.04 -10.84
CA LYS A 268 8.86 -1.66 -12.08
C LYS A 268 8.41 -3.10 -12.23
N GLU A 269 8.26 -3.84 -11.15
CA GLU A 269 7.65 -5.18 -11.18
C GLU A 269 6.19 -5.11 -11.65
N LEU A 270 5.39 -4.18 -11.12
CA LEU A 270 4.01 -3.94 -11.57
C LEU A 270 3.94 -3.57 -13.06
N GLU A 271 4.90 -2.77 -13.53
CA GLU A 271 4.96 -2.33 -14.93
C GLU A 271 5.15 -3.50 -15.90
N THR A 272 5.85 -4.57 -15.50
CA THR A 272 6.04 -5.77 -16.35
C THR A 272 4.72 -6.48 -16.69
N VAL A 273 3.73 -6.37 -15.81
CA VAL A 273 2.37 -6.89 -16.02
C VAL A 273 1.39 -5.83 -16.51
N GLY A 274 1.88 -4.67 -16.95
CA GLY A 274 1.09 -3.59 -17.56
C GLY A 274 0.41 -2.64 -16.56
N ILE A 275 0.67 -2.79 -15.26
CA ILE A 275 0.12 -1.92 -14.22
C ILE A 275 1.11 -0.78 -13.98
N LYS A 276 0.73 0.43 -14.41
CA LYS A 276 1.56 1.62 -14.20
C LYS A 276 1.30 2.21 -12.82
N THR A 277 2.29 2.88 -12.24
CA THR A 277 2.11 3.70 -11.05
C THR A 277 1.66 5.10 -11.48
N GLN A 278 0.58 5.63 -10.89
CA GLN A 278 0.07 6.98 -11.20
C GLN A 278 0.42 7.99 -10.12
N LEU A 279 0.61 7.54 -8.88
CA LEU A 279 0.82 8.42 -7.72
C LEU A 279 2.03 7.99 -6.90
N ALA A 280 2.91 8.94 -6.60
CA ALA A 280 3.97 8.81 -5.61
C ALA A 280 3.67 9.76 -4.45
N ILE A 281 3.76 9.27 -3.22
CA ILE A 281 3.44 10.02 -2.00
C ILE A 281 4.69 10.08 -1.14
N ALA A 282 5.25 11.28 -1.02
CA ALA A 282 6.33 11.58 -0.11
C ALA A 282 5.75 11.98 1.26
N ASN A 283 5.67 11.01 2.17
CA ASN A 283 5.14 11.20 3.52
C ASN A 283 6.23 11.64 4.52
N LEU A 284 5.83 12.14 5.68
CA LEU A 284 6.71 12.57 6.77
C LEU A 284 7.71 13.66 6.37
N ILE A 285 7.29 14.58 5.49
CA ILE A 285 8.09 15.75 5.14
C ILE A 285 8.14 16.69 6.36
N ILE A 286 9.33 17.03 6.83
CA ILE A 286 9.50 17.96 7.97
C ILE A 286 8.91 19.32 7.57
N PRO A 287 7.91 19.87 8.27
CA PRO A 287 7.35 21.17 7.95
C PRO A 287 8.41 22.26 7.93
N LYS A 288 8.26 23.27 7.06
CA LYS A 288 9.25 24.34 6.93
C LYS A 288 9.37 25.16 8.21
N GLU A 289 8.24 25.35 8.89
CA GLU A 289 8.13 26.11 10.14
C GLU A 289 8.80 25.39 11.31
N GLU A 290 8.92 24.06 11.26
CA GLU A 290 9.55 23.24 12.29
C GLU A 290 11.06 23.06 12.05
N ALA A 291 11.56 23.39 10.86
CA ALA A 291 12.97 23.33 10.51
C ALA A 291 13.75 24.55 11.03
N VAL A 292 13.70 24.79 12.34
CA VAL A 292 14.33 25.96 13.00
C VAL A 292 15.70 25.65 13.61
N THR A 293 15.94 24.41 14.04
CA THR A 293 17.23 24.00 14.60
C THR A 293 18.17 23.52 13.50
N PRO A 294 19.50 23.66 13.66
CA PRO A 294 20.47 23.16 12.68
C PRO A 294 20.23 21.68 12.29
N PHE A 295 19.82 20.86 13.26
CA PHE A 295 19.47 19.46 13.02
C PHE A 295 18.29 19.30 12.05
N PHE A 296 17.17 19.99 12.28
CA PHE A 296 16.00 19.86 11.40
C PHE A 296 16.21 20.57 10.05
N VAL A 297 17.00 21.64 10.00
CA VAL A 297 17.44 22.25 8.73
C VAL A 297 18.19 21.24 7.88
N ASN A 298 19.19 20.56 8.47
CA ASN A 298 19.98 19.55 7.75
C ASN A 298 19.14 18.33 7.34
N ARG A 299 18.24 17.86 8.21
CA ARG A 299 17.30 16.78 7.87
C ARG A 299 16.34 17.17 6.74
N ARG A 300 15.82 18.40 6.75
CA ARG A 300 14.95 18.89 5.67
C ARG A 300 15.73 19.05 4.35
N ASN A 301 16.97 19.53 4.38
CA ASN A 301 17.83 19.58 3.19
C ASN A 301 18.11 18.19 2.63
N MET A 302 18.36 17.21 3.49
CA MET A 302 18.48 15.79 3.09
C MET A 302 17.17 15.30 2.44
N GLN A 303 16.00 15.62 3.00
CA GLN A 303 14.71 15.27 2.39
C GLN A 303 14.53 15.89 1.01
N ARG A 304 14.95 17.15 0.79
CA ARG A 304 14.85 17.80 -0.54
C ARG A 304 15.66 17.08 -1.62
N LYS A 305 16.86 16.61 -1.31
CA LYS A 305 17.65 15.73 -2.20
C LYS A 305 16.85 14.48 -2.58
N TYR A 306 16.21 13.84 -1.60
CA TYR A 306 15.44 12.62 -1.84
C TYR A 306 14.10 12.86 -2.53
N LEU A 307 13.46 14.03 -2.34
CA LEU A 307 12.29 14.43 -3.10
C LEU A 307 12.62 14.56 -4.60
N ASN A 308 13.79 15.11 -4.94
CA ASN A 308 14.27 15.12 -6.33
C ASN A 308 14.49 13.70 -6.86
N GLU A 309 15.08 12.81 -6.06
CA GLU A 309 15.25 11.41 -6.47
C GLU A 309 13.89 10.71 -6.70
N ILE A 310 12.86 11.00 -5.87
CA ILE A 310 11.50 10.48 -6.10
C ILE A 310 10.96 11.01 -7.44
N ARG A 311 11.07 12.31 -7.70
CA ARG A 311 10.59 12.94 -8.93
C ARG A 311 11.25 12.36 -10.18
N GLU A 312 12.57 12.13 -10.14
CA GLU A 312 13.33 11.52 -11.23
C GLU A 312 12.90 10.06 -11.50
N ARG A 313 12.65 9.30 -10.43
CA ARG A 313 12.28 7.88 -10.54
C ARG A 313 10.82 7.67 -10.96
N PHE A 314 9.93 8.50 -10.45
CA PHE A 314 8.48 8.43 -10.70
C PHE A 314 8.03 9.52 -11.67
N VAL A 315 8.78 9.72 -12.77
CA VAL A 315 8.57 10.80 -13.75
C VAL A 315 7.17 10.77 -14.39
N ASP A 316 6.59 9.58 -14.58
CA ASP A 316 5.26 9.39 -15.16
C ASP A 316 4.13 9.42 -14.12
N SER A 317 4.46 9.67 -12.84
CA SER A 317 3.51 9.72 -11.73
C SER A 317 3.40 11.14 -11.18
N LYS A 318 2.23 11.49 -10.67
CA LYS A 318 2.05 12.68 -9.83
C LYS A 318 2.81 12.47 -8.52
N LEU A 319 3.52 13.50 -8.06
CA LEU A 319 4.20 13.47 -6.76
C LEU A 319 3.45 14.36 -5.78
N ILE A 320 2.79 13.76 -4.78
CA ILE A 320 2.22 14.49 -3.66
C ILE A 320 3.09 14.37 -2.41
N GLY A 321 3.00 15.35 -1.54
CA GLY A 321 3.82 15.47 -0.34
C GLY A 321 2.93 15.71 0.86
N VAL A 322 3.22 14.94 1.91
CA VAL A 322 2.48 14.96 3.17
C VAL A 322 3.45 15.28 4.29
N GLU A 323 3.13 16.34 5.01
CA GLU A 323 3.94 16.79 6.13
C GLU A 323 3.90 15.81 7.30
N MET A 324 4.98 15.83 8.08
CA MET A 324 5.07 15.17 9.37
C MET A 324 4.24 15.94 10.39
N TYR A 325 3.41 15.22 11.15
CA TYR A 325 2.64 15.78 12.26
C TYR A 325 3.29 15.40 13.61
N ASP A 326 3.05 16.23 14.63
CA ASP A 326 3.54 16.08 15.99
C ASP A 326 2.84 14.97 16.80
N LYS A 327 1.75 14.44 16.25
CA LYS A 327 0.92 13.37 16.83
C LYS A 327 0.66 12.28 15.81
N GLU A 328 0.33 11.10 16.33
CA GLU A 328 -0.17 10.01 15.50
C GLU A 328 -1.44 10.45 14.74
N ILE A 329 -1.49 10.11 13.45
CA ILE A 329 -2.64 10.40 12.60
C ILE A 329 -3.75 9.41 12.94
N LYS A 330 -4.63 9.79 13.86
CA LYS A 330 -5.79 9.00 14.32
C LYS A 330 -7.04 9.85 14.49
N GLY A 331 -8.19 9.20 14.36
CA GLY A 331 -9.50 9.80 14.54
C GLY A 331 -9.98 10.58 13.32
N ILE A 332 -11.29 10.52 13.08
CA ILE A 332 -11.95 11.09 11.91
C ILE A 332 -11.65 12.59 11.73
N THR A 333 -11.63 13.37 12.81
CA THR A 333 -11.39 14.82 12.76
C THR A 333 -10.00 15.16 12.22
N MET A 334 -8.96 14.48 12.69
CA MET A 334 -7.60 14.70 12.22
C MET A 334 -7.45 14.25 10.78
N LEU A 335 -8.00 13.09 10.43
CA LEU A 335 -7.99 12.57 9.07
C LEU A 335 -8.67 13.50 8.07
N LYS A 336 -9.84 14.08 8.41
CA LYS A 336 -10.53 15.10 7.58
C LYS A 336 -9.65 16.34 7.37
N LYS A 337 -9.06 16.87 8.44
CA LYS A 337 -8.16 18.04 8.35
C LYS A 337 -6.97 17.78 7.44
N ILE A 338 -6.36 16.60 7.54
CA ILE A 338 -5.23 16.22 6.68
C ILE A 338 -5.70 16.01 5.24
N ALA A 339 -6.85 15.36 5.04
CA ALA A 339 -7.45 15.19 3.72
C ALA A 339 -7.65 16.53 3.01
N ASP A 340 -8.15 17.54 3.71
CA ASP A 340 -8.32 18.88 3.15
C ASP A 340 -6.98 19.58 2.90
N LYS A 341 -5.94 19.35 3.72
CA LYS A 341 -4.61 19.92 3.45
C LYS A 341 -3.91 19.25 2.26
N VAL A 342 -4.10 17.94 2.07
CA VAL A 342 -3.41 17.15 1.03
C VAL A 342 -4.15 17.21 -0.31
N PHE A 343 -5.49 17.15 -0.29
CA PHE A 343 -6.37 17.03 -1.46
C PHE A 343 -7.38 18.18 -1.61
N GLY A 344 -7.36 19.17 -0.72
CA GLY A 344 -8.21 20.34 -0.82
C GLY A 344 -7.75 21.29 -1.92
N ASP A 345 -8.71 22.03 -2.47
CA ASP A 345 -8.41 23.15 -3.36
C ASP A 345 -7.62 24.19 -2.56
N LYS A 346 -6.43 24.56 -3.03
CA LYS A 346 -5.72 25.69 -2.44
C LYS A 346 -6.51 26.96 -2.76
N ILE A 347 -7.01 27.61 -1.72
CA ILE A 347 -7.72 28.91 -1.78
C ILE A 347 -6.74 29.99 -2.23
#